data_AF-A0A245ZNF6-F1
#
_entry.id   AF-A0A245ZNF6-F1
#
_cell.length_a   1.000
_cell.length_b   1.000
_cell.length_c   1.000
_cell.angle_alpha   90.00
_cell.angle_beta   90.00
_cell.angle_gamma   90.00
#
_symmetry.space_group_name_H-M   'P 1'
#
loop_
_entity.id
_entity.type
_entity.pdbx_description
1 polymer ?
#
loop_
_entity_poly.entity_id
_entity_poly.type
_entity_poly.pdbx_seq_one_letter_code
_entity_poly.pdbx_strand_id
1 'polypeptide(L)'
;MSLHSLPIFVRLQGRHVILVGVGEAADAKRRLLERAGAIVVGENIGESAARLAIVVDDDAAVARLKARGVLVNAVDRPELCDFTLPAIVDRAPVLVAIGTGGASAGLAAALRQRLEALLPASLGRLADALFAARPAWRARYPEAGARRRAIAAALAPGGTYDPLQPASLLGTPPEQDGVAESNVVSMTLHSRDPDDLTLRQARLLANADCVTHAADVPAAILNRARADADRIACDTPPAGLSGLVVDVRMA
;
A
#
# COMPACT_ATOMS: atom_id res chain seq x y z
N MET A 1 4.23 6.48 -17.37
CA MET A 1 4.92 7.13 -16.24
C MET A 1 5.69 6.07 -15.47
N SER A 2 6.98 6.28 -15.22
CA SER A 2 7.82 5.42 -14.38
C SER A 2 7.55 5.70 -12.91
N LEU A 3 7.55 4.67 -12.06
CA LEU A 3 7.53 4.85 -10.61
C LEU A 3 8.87 5.45 -10.17
N HIS A 4 8.84 6.64 -9.53
CA HIS A 4 10.04 7.30 -9.02
C HIS A 4 10.61 6.62 -7.77
N SER A 5 9.77 5.89 -7.01
CA SER A 5 10.19 5.10 -5.86
C SER A 5 9.25 3.91 -5.65
N LEU A 6 9.77 2.84 -5.03
CA LEU A 6 9.00 1.69 -4.62
C LEU A 6 8.58 1.83 -3.15
N PRO A 7 7.28 2.00 -2.84
CA PRO A 7 6.83 2.05 -1.46
C PRO A 7 6.91 0.64 -0.85
N ILE A 8 7.77 0.48 0.17
CA ILE A 8 7.92 -0.76 0.93
C ILE A 8 7.72 -0.51 2.42
N PHE A 9 7.09 -1.46 3.12
CA PHE A 9 7.03 -1.45 4.58
C PHE A 9 8.14 -2.34 5.14
N VAL A 10 9.06 -1.75 5.91
CA VAL A 10 10.19 -2.46 6.50
C VAL A 10 9.86 -2.88 7.92
N ARG A 11 10.01 -4.17 8.24
CA ARG A 11 9.90 -4.67 9.62
C ARG A 11 11.18 -4.38 10.39
N LEU A 12 11.09 -3.49 11.37
CA LEU A 12 12.24 -3.02 12.16
C LEU A 12 12.34 -3.62 13.56
N GLN A 13 11.35 -4.41 14.01
CA GLN A 13 11.34 -5.02 15.33
C GLN A 13 12.67 -5.75 15.62
N GLY A 14 13.40 -5.27 16.64
CA GLY A 14 14.68 -5.81 17.08
C GLY A 14 15.86 -5.61 16.11
N ARG A 15 15.69 -4.81 15.05
CA ARG A 15 16.76 -4.56 14.05
C ARG A 15 17.53 -3.29 14.39
N HIS A 16 18.84 -3.33 14.15
CA HIS A 16 19.70 -2.16 14.31
C HIS A 16 19.50 -1.17 13.17
N VAL A 17 19.31 0.11 13.50
CA VAL A 17 19.27 1.22 12.55
C VAL A 17 20.26 2.29 13.01
N ILE A 18 21.14 2.71 12.10
CA ILE A 18 22.13 3.74 12.41
C ILE A 18 21.44 5.10 12.40
N LEU A 19 21.68 5.91 13.44
CA LEU A 19 21.30 7.31 13.47
C LEU A 19 22.55 8.14 13.76
N VAL A 20 22.92 9.00 12.82
CA VAL A 20 24.04 9.96 12.95
C VAL A 20 23.48 11.37 13.04
N GLY A 21 24.07 12.18 13.90
CA GLY A 21 23.68 13.57 14.16
C GLY A 21 22.98 13.75 15.51
N VAL A 22 22.78 15.01 15.87
CA VAL A 22 22.22 15.45 17.16
C VAL A 22 21.14 16.52 16.94
N GLY A 23 20.39 16.83 17.98
CA GLY A 23 19.36 17.88 17.96
C GLY A 23 17.96 17.36 17.64
N GLU A 24 17.01 18.31 17.53
CA GLU A 24 15.58 17.99 17.47
C GLU A 24 15.20 17.09 16.28
N ALA A 25 15.82 17.32 15.12
CA ALA A 25 15.61 16.50 13.94
C ALA A 25 16.04 15.04 14.17
N ALA A 26 17.23 14.82 14.76
CA ALA A 26 17.71 13.49 15.12
C ALA A 26 16.79 12.82 16.16
N ASP A 27 16.36 13.55 17.18
CA ASP A 27 15.45 13.04 18.21
C ASP A 27 14.08 12.65 17.65
N ALA A 28 13.55 13.41 16.69
CA ALA A 28 12.32 13.07 16.00
C ALA A 28 12.44 11.75 15.21
N LYS A 29 13.58 11.53 14.54
CA LYS A 29 13.86 10.28 13.81
C LYS A 29 14.06 9.11 14.77
N ARG A 30 14.76 9.32 15.89
CA ARG A 30 14.92 8.32 16.96
C ARG A 30 13.57 7.82 17.45
N ARG A 31 12.66 8.73 17.85
CA ARG A 31 11.31 8.36 18.33
C ARG A 31 10.53 7.55 17.30
N LEU A 32 10.63 7.90 16.01
CA LEU A 32 9.96 7.15 14.94
C LEU A 32 10.52 5.73 14.80
N LEU A 33 11.85 5.58 14.81
CA LEU A 33 12.54 4.30 14.69
C LEU A 33 12.23 3.38 15.89
N GLU A 34 12.31 3.91 17.11
CA GLU A 34 12.02 3.17 18.33
C GLU A 34 10.55 2.74 18.40
N ARG A 35 9.62 3.60 17.97
CA ARG A 35 8.19 3.26 17.86
C ARG A 35 7.92 2.15 16.83
N ALA A 36 8.76 2.04 15.80
CA ALA A 36 8.76 0.92 14.85
C ALA A 36 9.51 -0.34 15.35
N GLY A 37 10.02 -0.30 16.60
CA GLY A 37 10.73 -1.41 17.24
C GLY A 37 12.21 -1.54 16.89
N ALA A 38 12.81 -0.53 16.23
CA ALA A 38 14.24 -0.54 15.93
C ALA A 38 15.09 -0.30 17.19
N ILE A 39 16.28 -0.86 17.18
CA ILE A 39 17.35 -0.54 18.13
C ILE A 39 18.22 0.53 17.45
N VAL A 40 18.14 1.76 17.95
CA VAL A 40 18.87 2.90 17.36
C VAL A 40 20.32 2.93 17.86
N VAL A 41 21.26 2.88 16.92
CA VAL A 41 22.70 2.76 17.18
C VAL A 41 23.50 3.88 16.52
N GLY A 42 24.71 4.17 17.03
CA GLY A 42 25.65 5.08 16.37
C GLY A 42 26.46 4.41 15.25
N GLU A 43 27.28 5.18 14.55
CA GLU A 43 28.09 4.70 13.42
C GLU A 43 29.15 3.64 13.81
N ASN A 44 29.68 3.74 15.04
CA ASN A 44 30.85 3.00 15.53
C ASN A 44 30.55 1.62 16.13
N ILE A 45 29.30 1.14 16.05
CA ILE A 45 29.01 -0.24 16.47
C ILE A 45 29.54 -1.16 15.37
N GLY A 46 30.72 -1.76 15.62
CA GLY A 46 31.51 -2.51 14.64
C GLY A 46 30.67 -3.48 13.81
N GLU A 47 30.87 -3.45 12.48
CA GLU A 47 30.26 -4.26 11.40
C GLU A 47 28.82 -4.79 11.61
N SER A 48 28.05 -4.18 12.50
CA SER A 48 26.79 -4.74 12.95
C SER A 48 25.76 -4.56 11.87
N ALA A 49 24.89 -5.57 11.76
CA ALA A 49 23.95 -5.89 10.68
C ALA A 49 22.92 -4.81 10.28
N ALA A 50 23.11 -3.54 10.65
CA ALA A 50 22.33 -2.43 10.16
C ALA A 50 22.41 -2.36 8.62
N ARG A 51 21.23 -2.21 8.00
CA ARG A 51 21.06 -2.02 6.55
C ARG A 51 20.40 -0.69 6.21
N LEU A 52 20.03 0.07 7.23
CA LEU A 52 19.42 1.38 7.14
C LEU A 52 20.17 2.35 8.05
N ALA A 53 20.38 3.56 7.55
CA ALA A 53 20.88 4.68 8.32
C ALA A 53 20.05 5.94 8.06
N ILE A 54 19.90 6.76 9.10
CA ILE A 54 19.42 8.14 8.98
C ILE A 54 20.57 9.04 9.42
N VAL A 55 20.90 10.02 8.60
CA VAL A 55 21.99 10.96 8.85
C VAL A 55 21.44 12.38 8.89
N VAL A 56 21.74 13.10 9.97
CA VAL A 56 21.36 14.49 10.17
C VAL A 56 22.64 15.33 10.15
N ASP A 57 22.77 16.21 9.17
CA ASP A 57 23.84 17.21 9.02
C ASP A 57 25.29 16.65 9.04
N ASP A 58 25.54 15.49 8.41
CA ASP A 58 26.90 14.92 8.26
C ASP A 58 27.09 14.20 6.90
N ASP A 59 27.41 14.96 5.85
CA ASP A 59 27.63 14.43 4.50
C ASP A 59 28.79 13.43 4.43
N ALA A 60 29.80 13.56 5.30
CA ALA A 60 30.90 12.63 5.36
C ALA A 60 30.46 11.26 5.91
N ALA A 61 29.57 11.24 6.91
CA ALA A 61 28.93 10.01 7.38
C ALA A 61 28.08 9.35 6.30
N VAL A 62 27.36 10.13 5.47
CA VAL A 62 26.62 9.58 4.32
C VAL A 62 27.55 8.80 3.40
N ALA A 63 28.66 9.40 2.97
CA ALA A 63 29.62 8.74 2.07
C ALA A 63 30.19 7.45 2.69
N ARG A 64 30.58 7.49 3.97
CA ARG A 64 31.10 6.31 4.71
C ARG A 64 30.06 5.19 4.81
N LEU A 65 28.80 5.53 5.11
CA LEU A 65 27.72 4.55 5.26
C LEU A 65 27.32 3.93 3.92
N LYS A 66 27.24 4.72 2.85
CA LYS A 66 26.99 4.20 1.51
C LYS A 66 28.10 3.28 1.02
N ALA A 67 29.37 3.62 1.29
CA ALA A 67 30.51 2.75 0.99
C ALA A 67 30.45 1.39 1.71
N ARG A 68 29.72 1.30 2.84
CA ARG A 68 29.46 0.05 3.59
C ARG A 68 28.24 -0.73 3.07
N GLY A 69 27.57 -0.26 2.01
CA GLY A 69 26.35 -0.88 1.49
C GLY A 69 25.11 -0.67 2.36
N VAL A 70 25.13 0.33 3.25
CA VAL A 70 23.96 0.73 4.06
C VAL A 70 23.12 1.71 3.24
N LEU A 71 21.80 1.50 3.18
CA LEU A 71 20.89 2.48 2.59
C LEU A 71 20.78 3.68 3.52
N VAL A 72 20.94 4.89 2.99
CA VAL A 72 20.98 6.12 3.78
C VAL A 72 19.77 7.01 3.47
N ASN A 73 19.17 7.58 4.51
CA ASN A 73 18.31 8.76 4.40
C ASN A 73 19.03 9.95 5.05
N ALA A 74 19.50 10.88 4.23
CA ALA A 74 20.13 12.11 4.68
C ALA A 74 19.06 13.21 4.82
N VAL A 75 18.87 13.71 6.04
CA VAL A 75 17.86 14.74 6.33
C VAL A 75 18.20 16.01 5.56
N ASP A 76 17.19 16.60 4.91
CA ASP A 76 17.29 17.80 4.08
C ASP A 76 18.33 17.73 2.93
N ARG A 77 18.71 16.51 2.51
CA ARG A 77 19.62 16.23 1.39
C ARG A 77 19.03 15.12 0.49
N PRO A 78 17.97 15.41 -0.30
CA PRO A 78 17.27 14.39 -1.09
C PRO A 78 18.17 13.68 -2.11
N GLU A 79 19.15 14.38 -2.70
CA GLU A 79 20.15 13.84 -3.61
C GLU A 79 21.10 12.81 -2.97
N LEU A 80 21.22 12.86 -1.65
CA LEU A 80 22.03 11.93 -0.87
C LEU A 80 21.21 10.75 -0.31
N CYS A 81 19.89 10.72 -0.51
CA CYS A 81 19.01 9.67 0.00
C CYS A 81 18.90 8.47 -0.96
N ASP A 82 18.96 7.26 -0.41
CA ASP A 82 18.58 6.01 -1.10
C ASP A 82 17.10 5.67 -0.87
N PHE A 83 16.51 6.20 0.20
CA PHE A 83 15.10 6.05 0.53
C PHE A 83 14.55 7.31 1.21
N THR A 84 13.23 7.46 1.21
CA THR A 84 12.53 8.55 1.88
C THR A 84 11.64 8.03 3.01
N LEU A 85 11.44 8.86 4.02
CA LEU A 85 10.48 8.59 5.08
C LEU A 85 9.15 9.26 4.74
N PRO A 86 8.06 8.49 4.56
CA PRO A 86 6.77 9.04 4.15
C PRO A 86 6.06 9.74 5.32
N ALA A 87 5.01 10.50 5.00
CA ALA A 87 3.99 10.81 6.00
C ALA A 87 3.16 9.55 6.27
N ILE A 88 2.88 9.24 7.54
CA ILE A 88 2.25 7.96 7.93
C ILE A 88 0.94 8.24 8.65
N VAL A 89 -0.14 7.57 8.22
CA VAL A 89 -1.34 7.38 9.05
C VAL A 89 -1.24 6.01 9.70
N ASP A 90 -1.28 6.00 11.03
CA ASP A 90 -1.16 4.79 11.84
C ASP A 90 -2.52 4.37 12.41
N ARG A 91 -2.98 3.18 12.00
CA ARG A 91 -4.17 2.48 12.50
C ARG A 91 -3.82 1.01 12.71
N ALA A 92 -2.66 0.75 13.33
CA ALA A 92 -2.05 -0.57 13.44
C ALA A 92 -3.06 -1.72 13.66
N PRO A 93 -2.98 -2.82 12.88
CA PRO A 93 -1.95 -3.11 11.87
C PRO A 93 -2.16 -2.44 10.49
N VAL A 94 -3.18 -1.59 10.32
CA VAL A 94 -3.42 -0.87 9.06
C VAL A 94 -2.55 0.39 9.00
N LEU A 95 -1.68 0.49 7.98
CA LEU A 95 -0.81 1.64 7.77
C LEU A 95 -1.04 2.24 6.39
N VAL A 96 -1.05 3.58 6.31
CA VAL A 96 -1.02 4.31 5.03
C VAL A 96 0.24 5.15 4.99
N ALA A 97 1.05 4.97 3.95
CA ALA A 97 2.24 5.76 3.69
C ALA A 97 2.00 6.69 2.50
N ILE A 98 2.31 7.96 2.69
CA ILE A 98 2.11 9.01 1.69
C ILE A 98 3.49 9.57 1.33
N GLY A 99 3.90 9.31 0.09
CA GLY A 99 5.13 9.82 -0.49
C GLY A 99 4.82 10.79 -1.63
N THR A 100 5.54 11.91 -1.69
CA THR A 100 5.46 12.88 -2.78
C THR A 100 6.71 12.87 -3.67
N GLY A 101 7.58 11.85 -3.52
CA GLY A 101 8.85 11.78 -4.24
C GLY A 101 9.78 12.96 -3.95
N GLY A 102 9.61 13.62 -2.80
CA GLY A 102 10.35 14.84 -2.44
C GLY A 102 9.72 16.15 -2.96
N ALA A 103 8.65 16.10 -3.76
CA ALA A 103 8.07 17.30 -4.37
C ALA A 103 7.45 18.29 -3.36
N SER A 104 6.83 17.79 -2.29
CA SER A 104 6.27 18.64 -1.24
C SER A 104 6.00 17.88 0.05
N ALA A 105 6.67 18.25 1.13
CA ALA A 105 6.37 17.76 2.47
C ALA A 105 5.02 18.30 2.98
N GLY A 106 4.67 19.55 2.64
CA GLY A 106 3.40 20.17 3.00
C GLY A 106 2.18 19.45 2.39
N LEU A 107 2.28 19.03 1.12
CA LEU A 107 1.24 18.23 0.48
C LEU A 107 1.06 16.87 1.18
N ALA A 108 2.17 16.19 1.50
CA ALA A 108 2.12 14.92 2.22
C ALA A 108 1.46 15.07 3.60
N ALA A 109 1.76 16.15 4.31
CA ALA A 109 1.15 16.46 5.62
C ALA A 109 -0.35 16.76 5.50
N ALA A 110 -0.77 17.55 4.51
CA ALA A 110 -2.18 17.88 4.29
C ALA A 110 -3.00 16.62 3.93
N LEU A 111 -2.46 15.74 3.08
CA LEU A 111 -3.09 14.47 2.73
C LEU A 111 -3.19 13.55 3.96
N ARG A 112 -2.13 13.46 4.78
CA ARG A 112 -2.14 12.68 6.02
C ARG A 112 -3.25 13.15 6.95
N GLN A 113 -3.40 14.45 7.16
CA GLN A 113 -4.44 15.01 8.04
C GLN A 113 -5.85 14.66 7.55
N ARG A 114 -6.11 14.76 6.24
CA ARG A 114 -7.41 14.39 5.65
C ARG A 114 -7.70 12.90 5.81
N LEU A 115 -6.71 12.06 5.56
CA LEU A 115 -6.85 10.60 5.71
C LEU A 115 -7.01 10.21 7.19
N GLU A 116 -6.36 10.89 8.12
CA GLU A 116 -6.59 10.68 9.56
C GLU A 116 -8.02 10.95 9.99
N ALA A 117 -8.65 12.00 9.44
CA ALA A 117 -10.05 12.31 9.71
C ALA A 117 -11.03 11.29 9.10
N LEU A 118 -10.67 10.75 7.93
CA LEU A 118 -11.51 9.80 7.20
C LEU A 118 -11.41 8.37 7.74
N LEU A 119 -10.22 7.94 8.18
CA LEU A 119 -9.95 6.55 8.57
C LEU A 119 -10.25 6.30 10.06
N PRO A 120 -11.25 5.44 10.39
CA PRO A 120 -11.63 5.18 11.77
C PRO A 120 -10.50 4.55 12.60
N ALA A 121 -10.45 4.88 13.89
CA ALA A 121 -9.52 4.24 14.83
C ALA A 121 -9.79 2.72 15.00
N SER A 122 -11.00 2.26 14.68
CA SER A 122 -11.41 0.86 14.77
C SER A 122 -10.79 -0.06 13.71
N LEU A 123 -10.14 0.49 12.68
CA LEU A 123 -9.54 -0.29 11.59
C LEU A 123 -8.56 -1.35 12.08
N GLY A 124 -7.80 -1.05 13.13
CA GLY A 124 -6.89 -2.01 13.74
C GLY A 124 -7.61 -3.26 14.23
N ARG A 125 -8.68 -3.07 15.01
CA ARG A 125 -9.52 -4.16 15.54
C ARG A 125 -10.20 -4.95 14.43
N LEU A 126 -10.64 -4.28 13.35
CA LEU A 126 -11.22 -4.97 12.20
C LEU A 126 -10.18 -5.87 11.52
N ALA A 127 -8.97 -5.37 11.31
CA ALA A 127 -7.89 -6.15 10.70
C ALA A 127 -7.53 -7.38 11.56
N ASP A 128 -7.44 -7.22 12.89
CA ASP A 128 -7.18 -8.33 13.82
C ASP A 128 -8.31 -9.35 13.80
N ALA A 129 -9.58 -8.91 13.78
CA ALA A 129 -10.73 -9.79 13.68
C ALA A 129 -10.74 -10.59 12.36
N LEU A 130 -10.47 -9.92 11.23
CA LEU A 130 -10.37 -10.59 9.93
C LEU A 130 -9.20 -11.57 9.88
N PHE A 131 -8.09 -11.26 10.55
CA PHE A 131 -6.95 -12.19 10.69
C PHE A 131 -7.34 -13.43 11.49
N ALA A 132 -7.96 -13.25 12.66
CA ALA A 132 -8.44 -14.35 13.51
C ALA A 132 -9.49 -15.21 12.82
N ALA A 133 -10.31 -14.61 11.95
CA ALA A 133 -11.36 -15.27 11.17
C ALA A 133 -10.85 -16.14 10.00
N ARG A 134 -9.59 -16.00 9.59
CA ARG A 134 -9.05 -16.67 8.39
C ARG A 134 -9.38 -18.17 8.31
N PRO A 135 -9.29 -18.97 9.39
CA PRO A 135 -9.66 -20.38 9.34
C PRO A 135 -11.14 -20.58 8.96
N ALA A 136 -12.06 -19.78 9.52
CA ALA A 136 -13.49 -19.86 9.21
C ALA A 136 -13.78 -19.49 7.75
N TRP A 137 -13.15 -18.44 7.23
CA TRP A 137 -13.26 -18.07 5.81
C TRP A 137 -12.71 -19.14 4.87
N ARG A 138 -11.61 -19.81 5.24
CA ARG A 138 -11.03 -20.91 4.45
C ARG A 138 -11.90 -22.17 4.48
N ALA A 139 -12.51 -22.49 5.62
CA ALA A 139 -13.44 -23.61 5.73
C ALA A 139 -14.73 -23.36 4.92
N ARG A 140 -15.27 -22.13 4.97
CA ARG A 140 -16.49 -21.77 4.24
C ARG A 140 -16.27 -21.62 2.74
N TYR A 141 -15.15 -21.03 2.33
CA TYR A 141 -14.80 -20.81 0.93
C TYR A 141 -13.43 -21.47 0.64
N PRO A 142 -13.38 -22.79 0.35
CA PRO A 142 -12.14 -23.50 0.05
C PRO A 142 -11.44 -22.93 -1.20
N GLU A 143 -12.24 -22.66 -2.24
CA GLU A 143 -11.78 -22.07 -3.49
C GLU A 143 -11.28 -20.63 -3.29
N ALA A 144 -10.05 -20.37 -3.73
CA ALA A 144 -9.39 -19.09 -3.49
C ALA A 144 -10.10 -17.91 -4.17
N GLY A 145 -10.62 -18.10 -5.38
CA GLY A 145 -11.37 -17.07 -6.10
C GLY A 145 -12.71 -16.73 -5.43
N ALA A 146 -13.47 -17.75 -5.02
CA ALA A 146 -14.73 -17.55 -4.29
C ALA A 146 -14.50 -16.82 -2.96
N ARG A 147 -13.46 -17.23 -2.21
CA ARG A 147 -13.07 -16.57 -0.95
C ARG A 147 -12.69 -15.11 -1.16
N ARG A 148 -11.92 -14.80 -2.21
CA ARG A 148 -11.53 -13.41 -2.55
C ARG A 148 -12.77 -12.56 -2.83
N ARG A 149 -13.71 -13.06 -3.63
CA ARG A 149 -14.96 -12.35 -3.96
C ARG A 149 -15.83 -12.12 -2.73
N ALA A 150 -16.01 -13.13 -1.88
CA ALA A 150 -16.79 -12.99 -0.66
C ALA A 150 -16.18 -11.96 0.31
N ILE A 151 -14.85 -11.96 0.47
CA ILE A 151 -14.15 -10.95 1.27
C ILE A 151 -14.32 -9.55 0.65
N ALA A 152 -14.16 -9.41 -0.67
CA ALA A 152 -14.34 -8.13 -1.36
C ALA A 152 -15.77 -7.59 -1.22
N ALA A 153 -16.78 -8.45 -1.33
CA ALA A 153 -18.17 -8.08 -1.12
C ALA A 153 -18.43 -7.63 0.33
N ALA A 154 -17.86 -8.33 1.30
CA ALA A 154 -18.04 -7.97 2.71
C ALA A 154 -17.32 -6.66 3.09
N LEU A 155 -16.18 -6.35 2.46
CA LEU A 155 -15.42 -5.10 2.66
C LEU A 155 -15.89 -3.93 1.77
N ALA A 156 -16.83 -4.16 0.86
CA ALA A 156 -17.35 -3.11 -0.01
C ALA A 156 -18.11 -2.03 0.80
N PRO A 157 -18.27 -0.81 0.26
CA PRO A 157 -19.08 0.21 0.93
C PRO A 157 -20.50 -0.27 1.24
N GLY A 158 -20.91 -0.18 2.50
CA GLY A 158 -22.17 -0.73 3.02
C GLY A 158 -22.19 -2.25 3.25
N GLY A 159 -21.08 -2.94 3.02
CA GLY A 159 -20.91 -4.36 3.33
C GLY A 159 -20.77 -4.62 4.83
N THR A 160 -20.90 -5.89 5.22
CA THR A 160 -20.85 -6.33 6.63
C THR A 160 -19.59 -5.89 7.37
N TYR A 161 -18.47 -5.76 6.65
CA TYR A 161 -17.16 -5.35 7.16
C TYR A 161 -16.65 -4.07 6.50
N ASP A 162 -17.55 -3.15 6.12
CA ASP A 162 -17.14 -1.84 5.59
C ASP A 162 -16.13 -1.17 6.54
N PRO A 163 -14.86 -0.96 6.10
CA PRO A 163 -13.81 -0.43 6.95
C PRO A 163 -14.07 0.98 7.48
N LEU A 164 -14.95 1.74 6.82
CA LEU A 164 -15.28 3.12 7.18
C LEU A 164 -16.49 3.22 8.12
N GLN A 165 -17.18 2.11 8.38
CA GLN A 165 -18.33 2.07 9.29
C GLN A 165 -17.93 1.51 10.67
N PRO A 166 -18.61 1.92 11.74
CA PRO A 166 -18.43 1.32 13.06
C PRO A 166 -18.82 -0.17 13.00
N ALA A 167 -17.85 -1.05 13.25
CA ALA A 167 -18.03 -2.49 13.12
C ALA A 167 -19.09 -3.01 14.12
N SER A 168 -20.18 -3.59 13.60
CA SER A 168 -21.27 -4.14 14.42
C SER A 168 -21.10 -5.64 14.72
N LEU A 169 -20.36 -6.37 13.90
CA LEU A 169 -20.09 -7.82 14.05
C LEU A 169 -18.66 -8.04 13.55
N LEU A 170 -17.86 -8.87 14.21
CA LEU A 170 -16.44 -9.02 13.90
C LEU A 170 -16.11 -10.50 13.59
N GLY A 171 -15.68 -10.77 12.36
CA GLY A 171 -14.90 -11.97 12.02
C GLY A 171 -15.67 -13.23 11.57
N THR A 172 -16.98 -13.21 11.39
CA THR A 172 -17.72 -14.34 10.80
C THR A 172 -17.99 -14.15 9.31
N PRO A 173 -17.71 -15.13 8.42
CA PRO A 173 -18.07 -15.00 7.02
C PRO A 173 -19.61 -14.83 6.90
N PRO A 174 -20.11 -13.79 6.21
CA PRO A 174 -21.54 -13.61 6.02
C PRO A 174 -22.11 -14.77 5.20
N GLU A 175 -23.36 -15.12 5.47
CA GLU A 175 -24.13 -16.01 4.62
C GLU A 175 -24.40 -15.29 3.29
N GLN A 176 -23.76 -15.74 2.22
CA GLN A 176 -24.10 -15.32 0.86
C GLN A 176 -24.33 -16.56 -0.01
N ASP A 177 -25.45 -16.53 -0.73
CA ASP A 177 -25.80 -17.47 -1.78
C ASP A 177 -25.02 -17.13 -3.06
N GLY A 178 -24.43 -18.14 -3.69
CA GLY A 178 -24.02 -18.09 -5.10
C GLY A 178 -22.54 -17.84 -5.37
N VAL A 179 -21.86 -18.89 -5.85
CA VAL A 179 -20.55 -18.81 -6.49
C VAL A 179 -20.74 -18.27 -7.92
N ALA A 180 -20.37 -17.03 -8.17
CA ALA A 180 -20.31 -16.50 -9.54
C ALA A 180 -19.03 -16.97 -10.25
N GLU A 181 -19.16 -17.36 -11.52
CA GLU A 181 -18.16 -17.93 -12.43
C GLU A 181 -16.95 -16.99 -12.70
N SER A 182 -15.95 -17.48 -13.42
CA SER A 182 -14.90 -16.64 -14.04
C SER A 182 -15.56 -15.67 -15.00
N ASN A 183 -15.79 -14.44 -14.53
CA ASN A 183 -16.54 -13.44 -15.27
C ASN A 183 -15.56 -12.47 -15.92
N VAL A 184 -15.51 -12.49 -17.25
CA VAL A 184 -14.95 -11.38 -18.03
C VAL A 184 -15.97 -10.25 -18.00
N VAL A 185 -15.58 -9.10 -17.47
CA VAL A 185 -16.42 -7.90 -17.41
C VAL A 185 -15.86 -6.88 -18.38
N SER A 186 -16.59 -6.59 -19.46
CA SER A 186 -16.25 -5.52 -20.39
C SER A 186 -16.61 -4.16 -19.80
N MET A 187 -15.69 -3.22 -19.92
CA MET A 187 -15.79 -1.85 -19.43
C MET A 187 -15.42 -0.88 -20.53
N THR A 188 -16.38 -0.06 -20.93
CA THR A 188 -16.16 1.04 -21.88
C THR A 188 -15.94 2.36 -21.13
N LEU A 189 -14.89 3.07 -21.49
CA LEU A 189 -14.50 4.36 -20.95
C LEU A 189 -14.89 5.48 -21.91
N HIS A 190 -15.53 6.52 -21.38
CA HIS A 190 -15.94 7.70 -22.15
C HIS A 190 -15.02 8.91 -21.91
N SER A 191 -14.16 8.83 -20.89
CA SER A 191 -13.19 9.86 -20.54
C SER A 191 -11.81 9.25 -20.41
N ARG A 192 -10.79 10.06 -20.68
CA ARG A 192 -9.39 9.71 -20.45
C ARG A 192 -8.92 10.07 -19.04
N ASP A 193 -9.74 10.81 -18.29
CA ASP A 193 -9.46 11.22 -16.92
C ASP A 193 -9.83 10.08 -15.95
N PRO A 194 -8.89 9.62 -15.09
CA PRO A 194 -9.19 8.60 -14.09
C PRO A 194 -10.15 9.06 -12.98
N ASP A 195 -10.38 10.35 -12.81
CA ASP A 195 -11.35 10.87 -11.83
C ASP A 195 -12.79 10.83 -12.35
N ASP A 196 -12.99 10.67 -13.67
CA ASP A 196 -14.30 10.46 -14.29
C ASP A 196 -14.77 9.00 -14.23
N LEU A 197 -13.97 8.09 -13.66
CA LEU A 197 -14.39 6.72 -13.44
C LEU A 197 -15.62 6.69 -12.52
N THR A 198 -16.68 6.04 -12.98
CA THR A 198 -17.81 5.75 -12.10
C THR A 198 -17.33 4.87 -10.93
N LEU A 199 -18.02 4.97 -9.79
CA LEU A 199 -17.72 4.13 -8.62
C LEU A 199 -17.71 2.64 -8.96
N ARG A 200 -18.56 2.20 -9.90
CA ARG A 200 -18.58 0.81 -10.38
C ARG A 200 -17.30 0.46 -11.15
N GLN A 201 -16.87 1.29 -12.08
CA GLN A 201 -15.66 1.06 -12.88
C GLN A 201 -14.40 1.05 -11.99
N ALA A 202 -14.30 2.02 -11.07
CA ALA A 202 -13.21 2.07 -10.12
C ALA A 202 -13.16 0.80 -9.23
N ARG A 203 -14.31 0.32 -8.75
CA ARG A 203 -14.40 -0.93 -7.98
C ARG A 203 -14.01 -2.16 -8.80
N LEU A 204 -14.42 -2.23 -10.07
CA LEU A 204 -14.05 -3.34 -10.95
C LEU A 204 -12.54 -3.39 -11.15
N LEU A 205 -11.91 -2.26 -11.49
CA LEU A 205 -10.45 -2.17 -11.64
C LEU A 205 -9.71 -2.54 -10.35
N ALA A 206 -10.15 -2.02 -9.20
CA ALA A 206 -9.52 -2.29 -7.90
C ALA A 206 -9.63 -3.75 -7.45
N ASN A 207 -10.57 -4.53 -8.00
CA ASN A 207 -10.76 -5.95 -7.69
C ASN A 207 -10.31 -6.88 -8.82
N ALA A 208 -9.87 -6.34 -9.95
CA ALA A 208 -9.44 -7.13 -11.10
C ALA A 208 -8.23 -7.98 -10.73
N ASP A 209 -8.27 -9.26 -11.08
CA ASP A 209 -7.10 -10.13 -11.04
C ASP A 209 -6.23 -9.92 -12.29
N CYS A 210 -6.89 -9.67 -13.42
CA CYS A 210 -6.27 -9.33 -14.69
C CYS A 210 -7.03 -8.17 -15.36
N VAL A 211 -6.29 -7.22 -15.92
CA VAL A 211 -6.84 -6.13 -16.74
C VAL A 211 -6.36 -6.30 -18.17
N THR A 212 -7.27 -6.62 -19.08
CA THR A 212 -7.01 -6.58 -20.52
C THR A 212 -7.39 -5.20 -21.04
N HIS A 213 -6.60 -4.64 -21.96
CA HIS A 213 -6.91 -3.30 -22.47
C HIS A 213 -6.45 -3.08 -23.90
N ALA A 214 -7.15 -2.18 -24.61
CA ALA A 214 -6.67 -1.62 -25.86
C ALA A 214 -5.46 -0.70 -25.64
N ALA A 215 -4.65 -0.48 -26.69
CA ALA A 215 -3.45 0.34 -26.61
C ALA A 215 -3.73 1.84 -26.34
N ASP A 216 -4.95 2.30 -26.61
CA ASP A 216 -5.39 3.68 -26.45
C ASP A 216 -5.88 4.04 -25.03
N VAL A 217 -6.05 3.03 -24.15
CA VAL A 217 -6.48 3.22 -22.77
C VAL A 217 -5.40 3.94 -21.95
N PRO A 218 -5.72 5.06 -21.29
CA PRO A 218 -4.75 5.82 -20.50
C PRO A 218 -4.14 5.01 -19.35
N ALA A 219 -2.81 5.06 -19.23
CA ALA A 219 -2.09 4.42 -18.12
C ALA A 219 -2.55 4.91 -16.74
N ALA A 220 -3.03 6.16 -16.62
CA ALA A 220 -3.56 6.71 -15.38
C ALA A 220 -4.81 5.96 -14.88
N ILE A 221 -5.64 5.46 -15.80
CA ILE A 221 -6.81 4.63 -15.50
C ILE A 221 -6.37 3.20 -15.16
N LEU A 222 -5.43 2.63 -15.93
CA LEU A 222 -4.87 1.30 -15.64
C LEU A 222 -4.21 1.24 -14.26
N ASN A 223 -3.61 2.34 -13.81
CA ASN A 223 -3.01 2.46 -12.47
C ASN A 223 -4.03 2.44 -11.32
N ARG A 224 -5.34 2.52 -11.60
CA ARG A 224 -6.39 2.31 -10.61
C ARG A 224 -6.64 0.82 -10.32
N ALA A 225 -6.11 -0.07 -11.16
CA ALA A 225 -6.07 -1.48 -10.87
C ALA A 225 -5.08 -1.77 -9.72
N ARG A 226 -5.18 -2.97 -9.14
CA ARG A 226 -4.23 -3.42 -8.12
C ARG A 226 -2.79 -3.34 -8.65
N ALA A 227 -1.85 -3.05 -7.76
CA ALA A 227 -0.43 -2.93 -8.12
C ALA A 227 0.18 -4.26 -8.60
N ASP A 228 -0.40 -5.39 -8.19
CA ASP A 228 -0.01 -6.76 -8.54
C ASP A 228 -0.92 -7.41 -9.60
N ALA A 229 -1.90 -6.68 -10.16
CA ALA A 229 -2.76 -7.22 -11.22
C ALA A 229 -2.00 -7.33 -12.53
N ASP A 230 -2.19 -8.45 -13.23
CA ASP A 230 -1.65 -8.62 -14.58
C ASP A 230 -2.30 -7.62 -15.53
N ARG A 231 -1.48 -6.97 -16.38
CA ARG A 231 -1.94 -6.00 -17.37
C ARG A 231 -1.52 -6.47 -18.75
N ILE A 232 -2.51 -6.78 -19.58
CA ILE A 232 -2.29 -7.37 -20.90
C ILE A 232 -2.86 -6.42 -21.95
N ALA A 233 -1.99 -5.85 -22.77
CA ALA A 233 -2.42 -5.10 -23.95
C ALA A 233 -2.84 -6.09 -25.04
N CYS A 234 -4.11 -6.07 -25.45
CA CYS A 234 -4.64 -6.96 -26.46
C CYS A 234 -5.93 -6.42 -27.09
N ASP A 235 -6.20 -6.74 -28.36
CA ASP A 235 -7.45 -6.36 -29.03
C ASP A 235 -8.64 -7.25 -28.63
N THR A 236 -8.36 -8.46 -28.17
CA THR A 236 -9.38 -9.39 -27.68
C THR A 236 -8.85 -10.09 -26.42
N PRO A 237 -9.66 -10.22 -25.34
CA PRO A 237 -9.22 -10.88 -24.12
C PRO A 237 -8.78 -12.33 -24.38
N PRO A 238 -7.61 -12.78 -23.89
CA PRO A 238 -7.19 -14.17 -24.01
C PRO A 238 -8.16 -15.11 -23.26
N ALA A 239 -8.46 -16.26 -23.87
CA ALA A 239 -9.23 -17.31 -23.20
C ALA A 239 -8.41 -17.99 -22.10
N GLY A 240 -9.08 -18.44 -21.03
CA GLY A 240 -8.45 -19.19 -19.94
C GLY A 240 -7.88 -18.35 -18.79
N LEU A 241 -8.13 -17.04 -18.78
CA LEU A 241 -7.80 -16.19 -17.63
C LEU A 241 -8.69 -16.54 -16.42
N SER A 242 -8.07 -16.79 -15.28
CA SER A 242 -8.76 -17.13 -14.03
C SER A 242 -9.03 -15.89 -13.18
N GLY A 243 -10.20 -15.84 -12.52
CA GLY A 243 -10.54 -14.75 -11.61
C GLY A 243 -11.41 -13.67 -12.26
N LEU A 244 -11.38 -12.46 -11.71
CA LEU A 244 -12.08 -11.32 -12.29
C LEU A 244 -11.20 -10.68 -13.38
N VAL A 245 -11.62 -10.81 -14.64
CA VAL A 245 -10.97 -10.16 -15.78
C VAL A 245 -11.76 -8.93 -16.15
N VAL A 246 -11.11 -7.76 -16.18
CA VAL A 246 -11.74 -6.52 -16.62
C VAL A 246 -11.17 -6.13 -17.97
N ASP A 247 -11.98 -6.19 -19.03
CA ASP A 247 -11.59 -5.76 -20.37
C ASP A 247 -11.93 -4.30 -20.58
N VAL A 248 -10.92 -3.46 -20.78
CA VAL A 248 -11.03 -2.01 -20.82
C VAL A 248 -10.86 -1.50 -22.23
N ARG A 249 -11.86 -0.77 -22.72
CA ARG A 249 -11.87 -0.15 -24.05
C ARG A 249 -12.29 1.30 -23.95
N MET A 250 -11.76 2.14 -24.83
CA MET A 250 -12.35 3.46 -25.05
C MET A 250 -13.63 3.31 -25.90
N ALA A 251 -14.61 4.18 -25.67
CA ALA A 251 -15.79 4.32 -26.51
C ALA A 251 -15.45 4.85 -27.91
#